data_AF-A0A3E0NXW6-F1
#
_entry.id   AF-A0A3E0NXW6-F1
#
_cell.length_a   1.000
_cell.length_b   1.000
_cell.length_c   1.000
_cell.angle_alpha   90.00
_cell.angle_beta   90.00
_cell.angle_gamma   90.00
#
_symmetry.space_group_name_H-M   'P 1'
#
loop_
_entity.id
_entity.type
_entity.pdbx_description
1 polymer ?
#
loop_
_entity_poly.entity_id
_entity_poly.type
_entity_poly.pdbx_seq_one_letter_code
_entity_poly.pdbx_strand_id
1 'polypeptide(L)' 'MQRTTIRLPSALKVQAQQLAQGLGISLGELVREALQSRLDTTADDLRADDPFFHDRVFEDDGASDLAAAHDDALYT' A
#
# COMPACT_ATOMS: atom_id res chain seq x y z
N MET A 1 -2.39 8.57 25.87
CA MET A 1 -3.17 9.17 24.77
C MET A 1 -3.43 10.64 25.06
N GLN A 2 -3.29 11.51 24.06
CA GLN A 2 -3.67 12.93 24.14
C GLN A 2 -5.04 13.12 23.46
N ARG A 3 -5.92 13.94 24.04
CA ARG A 3 -7.23 14.25 23.45
C ARG A 3 -7.06 15.28 22.34
N THR A 4 -7.34 14.87 21.10
CA THR A 4 -7.29 15.73 19.91
C THR A 4 -8.70 15.89 19.34
N THR A 5 -9.11 17.12 19.08
CA THR A 5 -10.40 17.42 18.43
C THR A 5 -10.14 17.77 16.97
N ILE A 6 -10.72 17.00 16.06
CA ILE A 6 -10.67 17.24 14.61
C ILE A 6 -12.05 17.57 14.07
N ARG A 7 -12.12 18.39 13.03
CA ARG A 7 -13.36 18.63 12.28
C ARG A 7 -13.43 17.66 11.11
N LEU A 8 -14.52 16.92 11.03
CA LEU A 8 -14.82 16.03 9.89
C LEU A 8 -16.10 16.49 9.21
N PRO A 9 -16.21 16.35 7.88
CA PRO A 9 -17.48 16.47 7.19
C PRO A 9 -18.54 15.56 7.85
N SER A 10 -19.76 16.07 7.99
CA SER A 10 -20.83 15.32 8.67
C SER A 10 -21.10 13.97 8.03
N ALA A 11 -21.16 13.92 6.69
CA ALA A 11 -21.33 12.69 5.93
C ALA A 11 -20.21 11.68 6.20
N LEU A 12 -18.96 12.13 6.23
CA LEU A 12 -17.80 11.27 6.47
C LEU A 12 -17.84 10.68 7.89
N LYS A 13 -18.21 11.48 8.90
CA LYS A 13 -18.38 11.00 10.27
C LYS A 13 -19.42 9.90 10.35
N VAL A 14 -20.56 10.06 9.68
CA VAL A 14 -21.65 9.07 9.68
C VAL A 14 -21.17 7.76 9.06
N GLN A 15 -20.52 7.82 7.90
CA GLN A 15 -19.98 6.63 7.22
C GLN A 15 -18.92 5.91 8.07
N ALA A 16 -17.99 6.66 8.64
CA ALA A 16 -16.95 6.08 9.52
C ALA A 16 -17.57 5.42 10.76
N GLN A 17 -18.64 6.00 11.32
CA GLN A 17 -19.31 5.44 12.48
C GLN A 17 -20.08 4.16 12.16
N GLN A 18 -20.73 4.10 10.99
CA GLN A 18 -21.37 2.88 10.50
C GLN A 18 -20.34 1.78 10.25
N LEU A 19 -19.20 2.11 9.64
CA LEU A 19 -18.11 1.16 9.43
C LEU A 19 -17.57 0.62 10.75
N ALA A 20 -17.25 1.49 11.72
CA ALA A 20 -16.76 1.09 13.03
C ALA A 20 -17.76 0.16 13.75
N GLN A 21 -19.07 0.46 13.66
CA GLN A 21 -20.11 -0.39 14.21
C GLN A 21 -20.18 -1.75 13.52
N GLY A 22 -20.05 -1.80 12.19
CA GLY A 22 -20.00 -3.05 11.44
C GLY A 22 -18.79 -3.92 11.78
N LEU A 23 -17.67 -3.30 12.18
CA LEU A 23 -16.45 -3.95 12.63
C LEU A 23 -16.45 -4.28 14.15
N GLY A 24 -17.46 -3.84 14.91
CA GLY A 24 -17.52 -4.04 16.36
C GLY A 24 -16.49 -3.22 17.15
N ILE A 25 -15.94 -2.16 16.57
CA ILE A 25 -14.93 -1.29 17.21
C ILE A 25 -15.46 0.14 17.43
N SER A 26 -14.73 0.93 18.21
CA SER A 26 -15.06 2.34 18.40
C SER A 26 -14.62 3.18 17.20
N LEU A 27 -15.29 4.31 16.95
CA LEU A 27 -14.85 5.28 15.93
C LEU A 27 -13.41 5.76 16.20
N GLY A 28 -13.02 5.89 17.47
CA GLY A 28 -11.65 6.29 17.84
C GLY A 28 -10.62 5.21 17.48
N GLU A 29 -10.98 3.94 17.59
CA GLU A 29 -10.12 2.83 17.15
C GLU A 29 -9.96 2.84 15.64
N LEU A 30 -11.07 2.93 14.91
CA LEU A 30 -11.05 3.01 13.44
C LEU A 30 -10.15 4.15 12.94
N VAL A 31 -10.23 5.33 13.57
CA VAL A 31 -9.39 6.48 13.20
C VAL A 31 -7.92 6.21 13.51
N ARG A 32 -7.59 5.54 14.63
CA ARG A 32 -6.21 5.16 14.95
C ARG A 32 -5.65 4.18 13.93
N GLU A 33 -6.36 3.10 13.65
CA GLU A 33 -5.94 2.08 12.68
C GLU A 33 -5.75 2.68 11.29
N ALA A 34 -6.66 3.54 10.84
CA ALA A 34 -6.54 4.22 9.55
C ALA A 34 -5.32 5.14 9.49
N LEU A 35 -5.01 5.87 10.56
CA LEU A 35 -3.83 6.73 10.63
C LEU A 35 -2.54 5.89 10.68
N GLN A 36 -2.52 4.83 11.49
CA GLN A 36 -1.38 3.94 11.63
C GLN A 36 -1.07 3.25 10.30
N SER A 37 -2.10 2.70 9.63
CA SER A 37 -1.96 2.11 8.29
C SER A 37 -1.36 3.10 7.29
N ARG A 38 -1.78 4.37 7.31
CA ARG A 38 -1.23 5.41 6.41
C ARG A 38 0.22 5.81 6.74
N LEU A 39 0.64 5.64 7.98
CA LEU A 39 2.02 5.94 8.42
C LEU A 39 2.97 4.77 8.17
N ASP A 40 2.49 3.53 8.36
CA ASP A 40 3.27 2.31 8.15
C ASP A 40 3.43 1.99 6.67
N THR A 41 2.52 2.47 5.83
CA THR A 41 2.60 2.31 4.39
C THR A 41 3.62 3.28 3.81
N THR A 42 4.84 2.81 3.51
CA THR A 42 5.80 3.57 2.70
C THR A 42 5.45 3.51 1.21
N ALA A 43 6.04 4.40 0.40
CA ALA A 43 5.85 4.37 -1.05
C ALA A 43 6.34 3.05 -1.68
N ASP A 44 7.29 2.36 -1.04
CA ASP A 44 7.77 1.05 -1.46
C ASP A 44 6.80 -0.07 -1.05
N ASP A 45 6.12 0.04 0.09
CA ASP A 45 5.09 -0.94 0.51
C ASP A 45 3.86 -0.90 -0.39
N LEU A 46 3.48 0.28 -0.89
CA LEU A 46 2.40 0.43 -1.89
C LEU A 46 2.74 -0.23 -3.22
N ARG A 47 4.03 -0.33 -3.56
CA ARG A 47 4.49 -1.05 -4.76
C ARG A 47 4.56 -2.54 -4.50
N ALA A 48 4.96 -2.96 -3.31
CA ALA A 48 5.11 -4.38 -2.97
C ALA A 48 3.78 -5.17 -3.04
N ASP A 49 2.65 -4.55 -2.74
CA ASP A 49 1.31 -5.17 -2.87
C ASP A 49 0.77 -5.16 -4.31
N ASP A 50 1.46 -4.51 -5.26
CA ASP A 50 1.13 -4.62 -6.68
C ASP A 50 1.72 -5.93 -7.23
N PRO A 51 0.89 -6.87 -7.74
CA PRO A 51 1.39 -8.11 -8.35
C PRO A 51 2.42 -7.86 -9.46
N PHE A 52 2.40 -6.68 -10.08
CA PHE A 52 3.35 -6.26 -11.10
C PHE A 52 4.78 -6.07 -10.56
N PHE A 53 4.95 -5.62 -9.31
CA PHE A 53 6.27 -5.39 -8.69
C PHE A 53 6.70 -6.50 -7.72
N HIS A 54 5.94 -7.60 -7.67
CA HIS A 54 6.23 -8.74 -6.79
C HIS A 54 7.32 -9.68 -7.36
N ASP A 55 7.74 -9.47 -8.60
CA ASP A 55 8.86 -10.20 -9.21
C ASP A 55 10.21 -9.64 -8.70
N ARG A 56 11.20 -10.51 -8.55
CA ARG A 56 12.53 -10.10 -8.10
C ARG A 56 13.18 -9.28 -9.20
N VAL A 57 13.53 -8.04 -8.89
CA VAL A 57 14.41 -7.25 -9.76
C VAL A 57 15.73 -8.01 -9.88
N PHE A 58 16.09 -8.38 -11.12
CA PHE A 58 17.36 -9.01 -11.40
C PHE A 58 18.44 -7.92 -11.36
N GLU A 59 19.24 -7.88 -10.28
CA GLU A 59 20.26 -6.83 -10.03
C GLU A 59 21.60 -7.07 -10.75
N ASP A 60 21.65 -8.02 -11.68
CA ASP A 60 22.89 -8.27 -12.44
C ASP A 60 23.09 -7.17 -13.49
N ASP A 61 24.34 -6.84 -13.80
CA ASP A 61 24.75 -5.90 -14.85
C ASP A 61 24.55 -6.53 -16.26
N GLY A 62 23.40 -7.23 -16.44
CA GLY A 62 23.12 -8.18 -17.50
C GLY A 62 23.71 -7.76 -18.84
N ALA A 63 24.26 -8.73 -19.58
CA ALA A 63 24.97 -8.47 -20.83
C ALA A 63 24.20 -7.45 -21.70
N SER A 64 24.93 -6.43 -22.15
CA SER A 64 24.37 -5.26 -22.83
C SER A 64 23.36 -5.69 -23.90
N ASP A 65 22.09 -5.40 -23.66
CA ASP A 65 20.99 -5.56 -24.59
C ASP A 65 20.63 -7.02 -24.98
N LEU A 66 20.45 -7.88 -23.97
CA LEU A 66 19.83 -9.21 -24.11
C LEU A 66 18.45 -9.17 -24.79
N ALA A 67 17.74 -8.05 -24.70
CA ALA A 67 16.47 -7.83 -25.40
C ALA A 67 16.65 -7.74 -26.92
N ALA A 68 17.68 -7.03 -27.40
CA ALA A 68 17.96 -6.94 -28.84
C ALA A 68 18.58 -8.22 -29.43
N ALA A 69 19.28 -9.03 -28.62
CA ALA A 69 19.95 -10.26 -29.04
C ALA A 69 19.25 -11.55 -28.56
N HIS A 70 17.95 -11.48 -28.25
CA HIS A 70 17.20 -12.57 -27.62
C HIS A 70 17.30 -13.92 -28.38
N ASP A 71 17.26 -13.87 -29.71
CA ASP A 71 17.31 -15.07 -30.56
C ASP A 71 18.68 -15.75 -30.54
N ASP A 72 19.75 -14.96 -30.53
CA ASP A 72 21.14 -15.48 -30.53
C ASP A 72 21.56 -15.97 -29.14
N ALA A 73 21.04 -15.36 -28.08
CA ALA A 73 21.47 -15.60 -26.70
C ALA A 73 20.75 -16.77 -25.99
N LEU A 74 19.55 -17.17 -26.42
CA LEU A 74 18.70 -18.10 -25.65
C LEU A 74 18.37 -19.42 -26.36
N TYR A 75 18.66 -19.56 -27.66
CA TYR A 75 18.29 -20.75 -28.45
C TYR A 75 19.49 -21.46 -29.11
N THR A 76 20.70 -21.32 -28.56
CA THR A 76 21.88 -22.15 -28.93
C THR A 76 21.98 -23.42 -28.09
#